data_AF-A0A7X9F8P0-F1
#
_entry.id   AF-A0A7X9F8P0-F1
#
_cell.length_a   1.000
_cell.length_b   1.000
_cell.length_c   1.000
_cell.angle_alpha   90.00
_cell.angle_beta   90.00
_cell.angle_gamma   90.00
#
_symmetry.space_group_name_H-M   'P 1'
#
loop_
_entity.id
_entity.type
_entity.pdbx_description
1 polymer ?
#
loop_
_entity_poly.entity_id
_entity_poly.type
_entity_poly.pdbx_seq_one_letter_code
_entity_poly.pdbx_strand_id
1 'polypeptide(L)'
;MEASGYLNVLGLKRDCSLQDIKKAYRRLASEYHPDHNTSPDAADKFIAVTEAYEFLITNFSKLAYEDNEFIRAMEEWQKYRGRQARQRADAFARASYSAFSKTDFYKTTRFFNKTTIIISVIISLVVLFLSVFGYIYRINHPIPGIKDPSVLVLIIFIMLGIVLSFISYVHLKAFLEETSGNPRYGKKNK
;
A
#
# COMPACT_ATOMS: atom_id res chain seq x y z
N MET A 1 20.27 4.96 26.41
CA MET A 1 21.21 5.96 25.84
C MET A 1 20.46 6.77 24.80
N GLU A 2 20.57 8.10 24.83
CA GLU A 2 19.96 8.97 23.84
C GLU A 2 20.74 8.94 22.51
N ALA A 3 20.11 9.32 21.39
CA ALA A 3 20.76 9.38 20.08
C ALA A 3 22.04 10.24 20.06
N SER A 4 22.11 11.24 20.92
CA SER A 4 23.30 12.08 21.13
C SER A 4 24.51 11.26 21.63
N GLY A 5 24.29 10.21 22.42
CA GLY A 5 25.34 9.31 22.90
C GLY A 5 25.94 8.48 21.76
N TYR A 6 25.09 7.94 20.88
CA TYR A 6 25.55 7.15 19.73
C TYR A 6 26.27 8.00 18.66
N LEU A 7 25.85 9.25 18.47
CA LEU A 7 26.59 10.19 17.62
C LEU A 7 27.98 10.49 18.17
N ASN A 8 28.11 10.65 19.50
CA ASN A 8 29.39 10.85 20.15
C ASN A 8 30.32 9.62 20.00
N VAL A 9 29.78 8.40 20.07
CA VAL A 9 30.54 7.16 19.82
C VAL A 9 31.14 7.13 18.41
N LEU A 10 30.41 7.64 17.41
CA LEU A 10 30.91 7.79 16.04
C LEU A 10 31.74 9.07 15.81
N GLY A 11 31.83 9.96 16.81
CA GLY A 11 32.53 11.25 16.71
C GLY A 11 31.82 12.26 15.79
N LEU A 12 30.49 12.20 15.70
CA LEU A 12 29.68 13.02 14.80
C LEU A 12 28.83 14.04 15.58
N LYS A 13 28.50 15.15 14.92
CA LYS A 13 27.57 16.18 15.43
C LYS A 13 26.12 15.82 15.11
N ARG A 14 25.15 16.45 15.79
CA ARG A 14 23.71 16.24 15.57
C ARG A 14 23.26 16.54 14.12
N ASP A 15 23.93 17.46 13.45
CA ASP A 15 23.60 17.86 12.06
C ASP A 15 24.28 16.98 10.99
N CYS A 16 24.81 15.81 11.36
CA CYS A 16 25.51 14.95 10.40
C CYS A 16 24.53 14.25 9.44
N SER A 17 24.95 14.09 8.18
CA SER A 17 24.15 13.37 7.19
C SER A 17 24.27 11.85 7.34
N LEU A 18 23.34 11.11 6.73
CA LEU A 18 23.41 9.64 6.65
C LEU A 18 24.74 9.16 6.03
N GLN A 19 25.30 9.94 5.10
CA GLN A 19 26.57 9.63 4.47
C GLN A 19 27.74 9.75 5.46
N ASP A 20 27.69 10.74 6.35
CA ASP A 20 28.71 10.96 7.38
C ASP A 20 28.72 9.83 8.41
N ILE A 21 27.54 9.34 8.82
CA ILE A 21 27.36 8.17 9.69
C ILE A 21 28.01 6.93 9.08
N LYS A 22 27.69 6.63 7.81
CA LYS A 22 28.29 5.48 7.08
C LYS A 22 29.79 5.63 6.88
N LYS A 23 30.30 6.85 6.71
CA LYS A 23 31.72 7.13 6.55
C LYS A 23 32.48 6.96 7.87
N ALA A 24 31.94 7.48 8.97
CA ALA A 24 32.52 7.33 10.30
C ALA A 24 32.55 5.87 10.74
N TYR A 25 31.46 5.14 10.53
CA TYR A 25 31.39 3.71 10.83
C TYR A 25 32.46 2.91 10.08
N ARG A 26 32.58 3.07 8.75
CA ARG A 26 33.59 2.34 7.97
C ARG A 26 35.02 2.60 8.44
N ARG A 27 35.32 3.84 8.82
CA ARG A 27 36.63 4.23 9.36
C ARG A 27 36.89 3.52 10.70
N LEU A 28 35.97 3.65 11.65
CA LEU A 28 36.12 3.12 13.01
C LEU A 28 36.05 1.58 13.04
N ALA A 29 35.22 0.97 12.21
CA ALA A 29 35.13 -0.49 12.08
C ALA A 29 36.44 -1.08 11.54
N SER A 30 37.09 -0.42 10.57
CA SER A 30 38.41 -0.81 10.08
C SER A 30 39.51 -0.62 11.13
N GLU A 31 39.38 0.38 12.00
CA GLU A 31 40.36 0.74 13.03
C GLU A 31 40.29 -0.18 14.26
N TYR A 32 39.09 -0.66 14.61
CA TYR A 32 38.84 -1.51 15.77
C TYR A 32 38.58 -2.99 15.43
N HIS A 33 38.70 -3.40 14.17
CA HIS A 33 38.49 -4.79 13.79
C HIS A 33 39.52 -5.70 14.49
N PRO A 34 39.09 -6.81 15.14
CA PRO A 34 39.98 -7.68 15.91
C PRO A 34 41.08 -8.33 15.07
N ASP A 35 40.86 -8.49 13.75
CA ASP A 35 41.91 -9.02 12.84
C ASP A 35 43.10 -8.07 12.67
N HIS A 36 42.90 -6.75 12.81
CA HIS A 36 43.94 -5.75 12.57
C HIS A 36 44.38 -5.05 13.86
N ASN A 37 43.55 -5.05 14.90
CA ASN A 37 43.81 -4.38 16.17
C ASN A 37 43.77 -5.39 17.33
N THR A 38 44.94 -5.75 17.84
CA THR A 38 45.12 -6.72 18.93
C THR A 38 45.03 -6.10 20.33
N SER A 39 44.62 -4.83 20.42
CA SER A 39 44.41 -4.17 21.71
C SER A 39 43.29 -4.87 22.49
N PRO A 40 43.43 -5.06 23.82
CA PRO A 40 42.39 -5.69 24.64
C PRO A 40 41.05 -4.95 24.56
N ASP A 41 41.06 -3.65 24.27
CA ASP A 41 39.85 -2.82 24.18
C ASP A 41 39.25 -2.75 22.75
N ALA A 42 39.89 -3.37 21.75
CA ALA A 42 39.47 -3.25 20.35
C ALA A 42 38.09 -3.88 20.12
N ALA A 43 37.84 -5.05 20.72
CA ALA A 43 36.56 -5.75 20.63
C ALA A 43 35.41 -4.92 21.22
N ASP A 44 35.60 -4.35 22.40
CA ASP A 44 34.57 -3.54 23.08
C ASP A 44 34.26 -2.26 22.29
N LYS A 45 35.29 -1.62 21.72
CA LYS A 45 35.11 -0.43 20.86
C LYS A 45 34.41 -0.77 19.55
N PHE A 46 34.72 -1.92 18.95
CA PHE A 46 34.04 -2.39 17.74
C PHE A 46 32.55 -2.66 17.99
N ILE A 47 32.22 -3.30 19.13
CA ILE A 47 30.83 -3.55 19.54
C ILE A 47 30.09 -2.22 19.72
N ALA A 48 30.66 -1.27 20.47
CA ALA A 48 30.04 0.04 20.70
C ALA A 48 29.82 0.84 19.41
N VAL A 49 30.79 0.83 18.49
CA VAL A 49 30.69 1.50 17.17
C VAL A 49 29.62 0.87 16.30
N THR A 50 29.49 -0.46 16.35
CA THR A 50 28.46 -1.21 15.59
C THR A 50 27.07 -0.95 16.14
N GLU A 51 26.90 -1.00 17.46
CA GLU A 51 25.64 -0.67 18.15
C GLU A 51 25.19 0.77 17.82
N ALA A 52 26.13 1.73 17.89
CA ALA A 52 25.86 3.12 17.52
C ALA A 52 25.41 3.27 16.08
N TYR A 53 26.06 2.58 15.14
CA TYR A 53 25.71 2.62 13.73
C TYR A 53 24.32 2.02 13.47
N GLU A 54 24.01 0.85 14.02
CA GLU A 54 22.73 0.17 13.82
C GLU A 54 21.56 0.98 14.37
N PHE A 55 21.73 1.53 15.58
CA PHE A 55 20.73 2.39 16.20
C PHE A 55 20.49 3.65 15.36
N LEU A 56 21.57 4.31 14.92
CA LEU A 56 21.47 5.54 14.15
C LEU A 56 20.90 5.31 12.76
N ILE A 57 21.25 4.24 12.04
CA ILE A 57 20.65 3.94 10.72
C ILE A 57 19.16 3.67 10.83
N THR A 58 18.76 2.90 11.84
CA THR A 58 17.35 2.53 12.05
C THR A 58 16.50 3.74 12.44
N ASN A 59 17.07 4.64 13.22
CA ASN A 59 16.37 5.81 13.74
C ASN A 59 16.75 7.12 13.01
N PHE A 60 17.57 7.08 11.96
CA PHE A 60 18.02 8.28 11.25
C PHE A 60 16.84 9.06 10.70
N SER A 61 15.86 8.34 10.14
CA SER A 61 14.60 8.93 9.71
C SER A 61 13.94 9.61 10.89
N LYS A 62 13.63 8.91 12.00
CA LYS A 62 12.99 9.48 13.20
C LYS A 62 13.74 10.67 13.82
N LEU A 63 15.07 10.63 13.84
CA LEU A 63 15.93 11.70 14.37
C LEU A 63 16.00 12.91 13.44
N ALA A 64 15.89 12.70 12.13
CA ALA A 64 15.67 13.76 11.14
C ALA A 64 14.20 14.18 11.01
N TYR A 65 13.26 13.40 11.56
CA TYR A 65 11.80 13.55 11.42
C TYR A 65 11.17 14.35 12.56
N GLU A 66 11.96 14.77 13.56
CA GLU A 66 11.55 15.83 14.50
C GLU A 66 11.49 17.22 13.84
N ASP A 67 11.61 17.31 12.51
CA ASP A 67 11.39 18.55 11.79
C ASP A 67 9.94 18.68 11.30
N ASN A 68 9.29 19.75 11.76
CA ASN A 68 7.94 20.18 11.42
C ASN A 68 7.69 20.33 9.91
N GLU A 69 8.75 20.32 9.09
CA GLU A 69 8.69 20.51 7.64
C GLU A 69 7.92 19.41 6.91
N PHE A 70 8.07 18.12 7.26
CA PHE A 70 7.32 17.04 6.61
C PHE A 70 5.81 17.13 6.92
N ILE A 71 5.46 17.40 8.19
CA ILE A 71 4.06 17.55 8.60
C ILE A 71 3.43 18.78 7.93
N ARG A 72 4.15 19.90 7.86
CA ARG A 72 3.69 21.12 7.17
C ARG A 72 3.57 20.90 5.66
N ALA A 73 4.54 20.22 5.03
CA ALA A 73 4.47 19.87 3.61
C ALA A 73 3.28 18.95 3.32
N MET A 74 3.01 17.97 4.19
CA MET A 74 1.83 17.11 4.08
C MET A 74 0.53 17.89 4.26
N GLU A 75 0.45 18.79 5.24
CA GLU A 75 -0.72 19.64 5.48
C GLU A 75 -0.98 20.60 4.31
N GLU A 76 0.07 21.22 3.77
CA GLU A 76 0.00 22.05 2.57
C GLU A 76 -0.43 21.26 1.34
N TRP A 77 0.09 20.05 1.17
CA TRP A 77 -0.30 19.15 0.09
C TRP A 77 -1.78 18.76 0.19
N GLN A 78 -2.27 18.44 1.40
CA GLN A 78 -3.68 18.16 1.66
C GLN A 78 -4.56 19.38 1.34
N LYS A 79 -4.18 20.57 1.81
CA LYS A 79 -4.88 21.83 1.52
C LYS A 79 -4.89 22.15 0.02
N TYR A 80 -3.77 21.96 -0.66
CA TYR A 80 -3.63 22.17 -2.10
C TYR A 80 -4.59 21.25 -2.89
N ARG A 81 -4.58 19.95 -2.58
CA ARG A 81 -5.49 18.98 -3.20
C ARG A 81 -6.95 19.31 -2.92
N GLY A 82 -7.27 19.73 -1.69
CA GLY A 82 -8.61 20.16 -1.31
C GLY A 82 -9.09 21.38 -2.11
N ARG A 83 -8.23 22.40 -2.30
CA ARG A 83 -8.55 23.57 -3.14
C ARG A 83 -8.82 23.18 -4.59
N GLN A 84 -8.00 22.32 -5.19
CA GLN A 84 -8.21 21.85 -6.55
C GLN A 84 -9.53 21.08 -6.70
N ALA A 85 -9.83 20.20 -5.75
CA ALA A 85 -11.09 19.45 -5.76
C ALA A 85 -12.30 20.39 -5.71
N ARG A 86 -12.24 21.42 -4.84
CA ARG A 86 -13.31 22.43 -4.73
C ARG A 86 -13.48 23.25 -5.99
N GLN A 87 -12.38 23.71 -6.60
CA GLN A 87 -12.43 24.44 -7.88
C GLN A 87 -13.08 23.62 -8.99
N ARG A 88 -12.74 22.32 -9.10
CA ARG A 88 -13.38 21.41 -10.06
C ARG A 88 -14.86 21.22 -9.77
N ALA A 89 -15.24 21.03 -8.50
CA ALA A 89 -16.63 20.91 -8.09
C ALA A 89 -17.44 22.18 -8.42
N ASP A 90 -16.88 23.36 -8.16
CA ASP A 90 -17.51 24.64 -8.51
C ASP A 90 -17.68 24.79 -10.03
N ALA A 91 -16.68 24.39 -10.82
CA ALA A 91 -16.76 24.40 -12.28
C ALA A 91 -17.85 23.45 -12.79
N PHE A 92 -17.96 22.25 -12.21
CA PHE A 92 -19.01 21.28 -12.55
C PHE A 92 -20.40 21.75 -12.13
N ALA A 93 -20.53 22.40 -10.97
CA ALA A 93 -21.79 22.95 -10.48
C ALA A 93 -22.34 24.08 -11.37
N ARG A 94 -21.45 24.84 -12.02
CA ARG A 94 -21.83 25.90 -12.96
C ARG A 94 -22.05 25.41 -14.39
N ALA A 95 -21.54 24.23 -14.74
CA ALA A 95 -21.69 23.66 -16.06
C ALA A 95 -23.07 23.01 -16.24
N SER A 96 -23.57 22.95 -17.48
CA SER A 96 -24.75 22.16 -17.80
C SER A 96 -24.45 20.67 -17.65
N TYR A 97 -25.47 19.87 -17.32
CA TYR A 97 -25.32 18.42 -17.16
C TYR A 97 -24.76 17.73 -18.41
N SER A 98 -25.14 18.20 -19.61
CA SER A 98 -24.64 17.66 -20.88
C SER A 98 -23.15 17.96 -21.12
N ALA A 99 -22.63 19.08 -20.60
CA ALA A 99 -21.21 19.38 -20.61
C ALA A 99 -20.45 18.56 -19.56
N PHE A 100 -21.00 18.46 -18.33
CA PHE A 100 -20.41 17.68 -17.24
C PHE A 100 -20.29 16.19 -17.58
N SER A 101 -21.33 15.57 -18.13
CA SER A 101 -21.33 14.15 -18.50
C SER A 101 -20.32 13.78 -19.60
N LYS A 102 -19.80 14.77 -20.34
CA LYS A 102 -18.74 14.57 -21.35
C LYS A 102 -17.33 14.68 -20.76
N THR A 103 -17.18 15.20 -19.54
CA THR A 103 -15.87 15.33 -18.88
C THR A 103 -15.24 13.97 -18.58
N ASP A 104 -13.91 13.92 -18.56
CA ASP A 104 -13.18 12.69 -18.22
C ASP A 104 -13.48 12.25 -16.78
N PHE A 105 -13.75 13.19 -15.88
CA PHE A 105 -14.12 12.91 -14.49
C PHE A 105 -15.42 12.08 -14.39
N TYR A 106 -16.47 12.47 -15.12
CA TYR A 106 -17.72 11.71 -15.13
C TYR A 106 -17.57 10.35 -15.83
N LYS A 107 -16.90 10.32 -16.98
CA LYS A 107 -16.68 9.09 -17.76
C LYS A 107 -15.87 8.05 -17.00
N THR A 108 -14.79 8.48 -16.31
CA THR A 108 -13.96 7.59 -15.50
C THR A 108 -14.76 7.00 -14.35
N THR A 109 -15.54 7.81 -13.63
CA THR A 109 -16.44 7.32 -12.57
C THR A 109 -17.37 6.22 -13.06
N ARG A 110 -17.94 6.37 -14.27
CA ARG A 110 -18.82 5.36 -14.88
C ARG A 110 -18.06 4.13 -15.40
N PHE A 111 -16.85 4.32 -15.91
CA PHE A 111 -15.98 3.26 -16.40
C PHE A 111 -15.56 2.31 -15.27
N PHE A 112 -15.17 2.88 -14.12
CA PHE A 112 -14.80 2.10 -12.93
C PHE A 112 -15.94 1.17 -12.48
N ASN A 113 -17.21 1.63 -12.53
CA ASN A 113 -18.34 0.76 -12.17
C ASN A 113 -18.44 -0.46 -13.10
N LYS A 114 -18.32 -0.28 -14.41
CA LYS A 114 -18.41 -1.41 -15.37
C LYS A 114 -17.22 -2.36 -15.26
N THR A 115 -16.00 -1.84 -15.12
CA THR A 115 -14.80 -2.68 -15.03
C THR A 115 -14.76 -3.46 -13.72
N THR A 116 -15.14 -2.85 -12.60
CA THR A 116 -15.23 -3.53 -11.30
C THR A 116 -16.25 -4.68 -11.35
N ILE A 117 -17.41 -4.47 -12.01
CA ILE A 117 -18.38 -5.55 -12.23
C ILE A 117 -17.74 -6.70 -13.02
N ILE A 118 -17.14 -6.43 -14.17
CA ILE A 118 -16.52 -7.47 -15.02
C ILE A 118 -15.43 -8.23 -14.26
N ILE A 119 -14.54 -7.51 -13.56
CA ILE A 119 -13.46 -8.12 -12.76
C ILE A 119 -14.04 -9.01 -11.65
N SER A 120 -15.07 -8.55 -10.94
CA SER A 120 -15.70 -9.34 -9.89
C SER A 120 -16.36 -10.62 -10.40
N VAL A 121 -17.00 -10.59 -11.58
CA VAL A 121 -17.53 -11.79 -12.25
C VAL A 121 -16.39 -12.74 -12.60
N ILE A 122 -15.33 -12.25 -13.23
CA ILE A 122 -14.18 -13.05 -13.64
C ILE A 122 -13.53 -13.73 -12.43
N ILE A 123 -13.26 -12.97 -11.36
CA ILE A 123 -12.67 -13.51 -10.13
C ILE A 123 -13.56 -14.60 -9.56
N SER A 124 -14.87 -14.38 -9.50
CA SER A 124 -15.80 -15.38 -8.98
C SER A 124 -15.78 -16.68 -9.79
N LEU A 125 -15.81 -16.57 -11.13
CA LEU A 125 -15.73 -17.72 -12.03
C LEU A 125 -14.38 -18.45 -11.89
N VAL A 126 -13.28 -17.71 -11.76
CA VAL A 126 -11.94 -18.28 -11.55
C VAL A 126 -11.88 -19.01 -10.21
N VAL A 127 -12.41 -18.44 -9.12
CA VAL A 127 -12.44 -19.10 -7.80
C VAL A 127 -13.24 -20.40 -7.89
N LEU A 128 -14.44 -20.38 -8.49
CA LEU A 128 -15.26 -21.58 -8.64
C LEU A 128 -14.56 -22.65 -9.48
N PHE A 129 -13.99 -22.25 -10.62
CA PHE A 129 -13.24 -23.13 -11.51
C PHE A 129 -12.04 -23.76 -10.81
N LEU A 130 -11.16 -22.94 -10.21
CA LEU A 130 -9.96 -23.42 -9.53
C LEU A 130 -10.27 -24.29 -8.31
N SER A 131 -11.39 -24.04 -7.62
CA SER A 131 -11.81 -24.86 -6.48
C SER A 131 -12.18 -26.27 -6.91
N VAL A 132 -13.02 -26.39 -7.94
CA VAL A 132 -13.46 -27.68 -8.47
C VAL A 132 -12.31 -28.40 -9.19
N PHE A 133 -11.61 -27.69 -10.08
CA PHE A 133 -10.47 -28.22 -10.82
C PHE A 133 -9.35 -28.65 -9.87
N GLY A 134 -8.98 -27.81 -8.90
CA GLY A 134 -7.92 -28.11 -7.93
C GLY A 134 -8.26 -29.32 -7.05
N TYR A 135 -9.53 -29.47 -6.65
CA TYR A 135 -9.98 -30.63 -5.90
C TYR A 135 -9.91 -31.92 -6.75
N ILE A 136 -10.43 -31.89 -7.98
CA ILE A 136 -10.36 -33.03 -8.92
C ILE A 136 -8.91 -33.40 -9.23
N TYR A 137 -8.08 -32.41 -9.52
CA TYR A 137 -6.66 -32.60 -9.80
C TYR A 137 -5.95 -33.28 -8.63
N ARG A 138 -6.21 -32.85 -7.39
CA ARG A 138 -5.59 -33.43 -6.20
C ARG A 138 -6.06 -34.86 -5.90
N ILE A 139 -7.30 -35.22 -6.26
CA ILE A 139 -7.78 -36.61 -6.18
C ILE A 139 -7.04 -37.48 -7.21
N ASN A 140 -6.87 -36.99 -8.43
CA ASN A 140 -6.22 -37.73 -9.50
C ASN A 140 -4.69 -37.81 -9.35
N HIS A 141 -4.10 -36.87 -8.62
CA HIS A 141 -2.66 -36.79 -8.35
C HIS A 141 -2.40 -36.73 -6.84
N PRO A 142 -2.55 -37.86 -6.13
CA PRO A 142 -2.29 -37.91 -4.69
C PRO A 142 -0.81 -37.65 -4.40
N ILE A 143 -0.55 -36.80 -3.40
CA ILE A 143 0.83 -36.44 -3.00
C ILE A 143 1.26 -37.40 -1.89
N PRO A 144 2.40 -38.11 -2.04
CA PRO A 144 2.88 -39.04 -1.01
C PRO A 144 3.05 -38.34 0.35
N GLY A 145 2.50 -38.94 1.40
CA GLY A 145 2.60 -38.43 2.77
C GLY A 145 1.67 -37.27 3.12
N ILE A 146 0.84 -36.78 2.19
CA ILE A 146 -0.17 -35.75 2.45
C ILE A 146 -1.56 -36.40 2.39
N LYS A 147 -2.40 -36.12 3.39
CA LYS A 147 -3.80 -36.60 3.44
C LYS A 147 -4.62 -36.06 2.26
N ASP A 148 -5.65 -36.81 1.87
CA ASP A 148 -6.61 -36.47 0.80
C ASP A 148 -7.23 -35.07 0.92
N PRO A 149 -7.69 -34.47 -0.21
CA PRO A 149 -8.27 -33.13 -0.20
C PRO A 149 -9.46 -33.04 0.75
N SER A 150 -9.48 -32.01 1.58
CA SER A 150 -10.62 -31.76 2.46
C SER A 150 -11.84 -31.28 1.65
N VAL A 151 -12.92 -32.06 1.70
CA VAL A 151 -14.23 -31.67 1.15
C VAL A 151 -14.74 -30.38 1.79
N LEU A 152 -14.47 -30.18 3.07
CA LEU A 152 -14.88 -28.96 3.79
C LEU A 152 -14.23 -27.72 3.17
N VAL A 153 -12.93 -27.81 2.83
CA VAL A 153 -12.21 -26.71 2.18
C VAL A 153 -12.81 -26.42 0.80
N LEU A 154 -13.14 -27.45 0.02
CA LEU A 154 -13.85 -27.28 -1.26
C LEU A 154 -15.18 -26.53 -1.07
N ILE A 155 -16.00 -26.95 -0.09
CA ILE A 155 -17.29 -26.31 0.19
C ILE A 155 -17.10 -24.84 0.57
N ILE A 156 -16.11 -24.50 1.41
CA ILE A 156 -15.82 -23.11 1.78
C ILE A 156 -15.51 -22.26 0.55
N PHE A 157 -14.65 -22.73 -0.35
CA PHE A 157 -14.30 -21.96 -1.54
C PHE A 157 -15.43 -21.87 -2.57
N ILE A 158 -16.26 -22.90 -2.70
CA ILE A 158 -17.48 -22.85 -3.51
C ILE A 158 -18.44 -21.81 -2.93
N MET A 159 -18.66 -21.81 -1.61
CA MET A 159 -19.50 -20.83 -0.93
C MET A 159 -18.96 -19.41 -1.11
N LEU A 160 -17.65 -19.21 -1.00
CA LEU A 160 -16.99 -17.93 -1.27
C LEU A 160 -17.24 -17.46 -2.71
N GLY A 161 -17.08 -18.35 -3.69
CA GLY A 161 -17.39 -18.06 -5.10
C GLY A 161 -18.87 -17.70 -5.30
N ILE A 162 -19.80 -18.41 -4.67
CA ILE A 162 -21.24 -18.08 -4.75
C ILE A 162 -21.54 -16.70 -4.16
N VAL A 163 -20.94 -16.36 -3.01
CA VAL A 163 -21.09 -15.04 -2.38
C VAL A 163 -20.54 -13.94 -3.30
N LEU A 164 -19.35 -14.13 -3.88
CA LEU A 164 -18.75 -13.17 -4.82
C LEU A 164 -19.61 -13.01 -6.08
N SER A 165 -20.14 -14.11 -6.63
CA SER A 165 -21.10 -14.09 -7.75
C SER A 165 -22.37 -13.31 -7.41
N PHE A 166 -22.91 -13.49 -6.20
CA PHE A 166 -24.11 -12.79 -5.75
C PHE A 166 -23.87 -11.28 -5.60
N ILE A 167 -22.75 -10.89 -5.00
CA ILE A 167 -22.34 -9.47 -4.91
C ILE A 167 -22.22 -8.87 -6.31
N SER A 168 -21.55 -9.59 -7.22
CA SER A 168 -21.38 -9.16 -8.59
C SER A 168 -22.73 -9.00 -9.33
N TYR A 169 -23.66 -9.94 -9.12
CA TYR A 169 -25.02 -9.88 -9.65
C TYR A 169 -25.78 -8.62 -9.17
N VAL A 170 -25.71 -8.28 -7.88
CA VAL A 170 -26.34 -7.07 -7.35
C VAL A 170 -25.79 -5.81 -8.02
N HIS A 171 -24.47 -5.71 -8.19
CA HIS A 171 -23.85 -4.57 -8.85
C HIS A 171 -24.19 -4.50 -10.34
N LEU A 172 -24.22 -5.65 -11.03
CA LEU A 172 -24.63 -5.75 -12.42
C LEU A 172 -26.09 -5.31 -12.61
N LYS A 173 -26.99 -5.76 -11.72
CA LYS A 173 -28.40 -5.38 -11.74
C LYS A 173 -28.56 -3.86 -11.57
N ALA A 174 -27.88 -3.27 -10.59
CA ALA A 174 -27.90 -1.83 -10.37
C ALA A 174 -27.39 -1.05 -11.59
N PHE A 175 -26.31 -1.53 -12.23
CA PHE A 175 -25.79 -0.94 -13.46
C PHE A 175 -26.77 -1.04 -14.65
N LEU A 176 -27.46 -2.16 -14.80
CA LEU A 176 -28.46 -2.35 -15.85
C LEU A 176 -29.69 -1.44 -15.62
N GLU A 177 -30.16 -1.31 -14.38
CA GLU A 177 -31.23 -0.37 -14.01
C GLU A 177 -30.83 1.07 -14.35
N GLU A 178 -29.60 1.49 -14.02
CA GLU A 178 -29.07 2.82 -14.34
C GLU A 178 -28.94 3.07 -15.86
N THR A 179 -28.56 2.05 -16.64
CA THR A 179 -28.41 2.18 -18.10
C THR A 179 -29.74 2.10 -18.86
N SER A 180 -30.74 1.39 -18.32
CA SER A 180 -32.09 1.27 -18.89
C SER A 180 -32.99 2.48 -18.60
N GLY A 181 -32.73 3.22 -17.52
CA GLY A 181 -33.47 4.43 -17.15
C GLY A 181 -32.95 5.72 -17.77
N ASN A 182 -33.33 6.05 -19.00
CA ASN A 182 -33.36 7.45 -19.45
C ASN A 182 -34.46 7.68 -20.50
N PRO A 183 -35.55 8.38 -20.14
CA PRO A 183 -35.62 9.82 -20.41
C PRO A 183 -36.40 10.60 -19.33
N ARG A 184 -35.76 11.53 -18.59
CA ARG A 184 -36.35 12.76 -17.97
C ARG A 184 -35.53 13.26 -16.77
N TYR A 185 -34.46 14.02 -17.02
CA TYR A 185 -34.15 15.18 -16.16
C TYR A 185 -34.54 16.44 -16.93
N GLY A 186 -35.85 16.61 -17.03
CA GLY A 186 -36.52 17.69 -17.72
C GLY A 186 -37.92 17.85 -17.14
N LYS A 187 -38.03 18.17 -15.85
CA LYS A 187 -39.20 18.86 -15.31
C LYS A 187 -38.76 19.87 -14.25
N LYS A 188 -38.99 21.12 -14.62
CA LYS A 188 -38.95 22.34 -13.82
C LYS A 188 -39.62 22.12 -12.47
N ASN A 189 -38.97 22.54 -11.39
CA ASN A 189 -39.69 22.96 -10.19
C ASN A 189 -39.85 24.49 -10.24
N LYS A 190 -41.08 24.89 -9.94
CA LYS A 190 -41.63 26.24 -9.91
C LYS A 190 -40.87 27.16 -8.98
#